data_AF-A0A851LF96-F1
#
_entry.id   AF-A0A851LF96-F1
#
_cell.length_a   1.000
_cell.length_b   1.000
_cell.length_c   1.000
_cell.angle_alpha   90.00
_cell.angle_beta   90.00
_cell.angle_gamma   90.00
#
_symmetry.space_group_name_H-M   'P 1'
#
loop_
_entity.id
_entity.type
_entity.pdbx_description
1 polymer ?
#
loop_
_entity_poly.entity_id
_entity_poly.type
_entity_poly.pdbx_seq_one_letter_code
_entity_poly.pdbx_strand_id
1 'polypeptide(L)'
;VAFLVAYHQNKQLIGEKGLLPCKLYLQDVKKYFKGKINLDALSYAPTIIWFLDWSDMDSILDYLSLFGLATSAFVLVTGCANMILMAVLWVLYLSLVNVGQICYFLFHFSHVDATGWESQLLETGFLGIFLCPLWTLSRLPRHTPPPTIVIWGFRWLIFRIMLGAGLIKIRGDRCWRELTCMDYHYETQPVPNPIAYFMHRSPWWFHRFETVVNHFIELVVPFFLFLGRRMCIVHGLLQILFQVLLIISGNLSFLNWLTIVPSIACFDDVSLGFLFSSKRGGVKERVAQMQLKEGTGEQLPLGELFPGRGEKLHKGVLGLCLPQELWSPSGANLGGQGGGSAPAWSPQWAKKQYHVVSHSITKERTEVVLQGTSSLDPNDPAAVWEEYDFKCKPGDLKRRPCFITPYHYRLDWLMWFAAFQ
;
A
#
# COMPACT_ATOMS: atom_id res chain seq x y z
N VAL A 1 -0.92 10.53 -4.52
CA VAL A 1 -2.25 9.90 -4.67
C VAL A 1 -2.93 9.69 -3.32
N ALA A 2 -2.34 8.96 -2.37
CA ALA A 2 -2.97 8.68 -1.08
C ALA A 2 -3.41 9.93 -0.30
N PHE A 3 -2.58 10.97 -0.23
CA PHE A 3 -2.96 12.26 0.38
C PHE A 3 -4.08 13.00 -0.37
N LEU A 4 -4.17 12.85 -1.69
CA LEU A 4 -5.26 13.44 -2.50
C LEU A 4 -6.59 12.71 -2.21
N VAL A 5 -6.55 11.39 -2.04
CA VAL A 5 -7.71 10.59 -1.60
C VAL A 5 -8.15 11.06 -0.22
N ALA A 6 -7.21 11.21 0.72
CA ALA A 6 -7.47 11.69 2.06
C ALA A 6 -8.11 13.09 2.05
N TYR A 7 -7.56 14.04 1.31
CA TYR A 7 -8.08 15.41 1.22
C TYR A 7 -9.54 15.46 0.73
N HIS A 8 -9.89 14.68 -0.29
CA HIS A 8 -11.25 14.71 -0.86
C HIS A 8 -12.29 13.93 -0.06
N GLN A 9 -11.89 12.97 0.78
CA GLN A 9 -12.83 12.01 1.40
C GLN A 9 -12.83 12.06 2.93
N ASN A 10 -11.77 12.54 3.58
CA ASN A 10 -11.67 12.47 5.04
C ASN A 10 -12.73 13.31 5.74
N LYS A 11 -13.11 14.47 5.19
CA LYS A 11 -14.14 15.32 5.79
C LYS A 11 -15.47 14.59 5.95
N GLN A 12 -15.88 13.82 4.94
CA GLN A 12 -17.14 13.07 4.94
C GLN A 12 -17.02 11.75 5.72
N LEU A 13 -15.83 11.15 5.77
CA LEU A 13 -15.63 9.86 6.44
C LEU A 13 -15.32 10.00 7.93
N ILE A 14 -14.33 10.82 8.28
CA ILE A 14 -13.74 10.93 9.63
C ILE A 14 -13.73 12.35 10.20
N GLY A 15 -14.28 13.32 9.47
CA GLY A 15 -14.48 14.70 9.95
C GLY A 15 -15.48 14.80 11.09
N GLU A 16 -15.75 16.01 11.56
CA GLU A 16 -16.60 16.26 12.73
C GLU A 16 -18.04 15.77 12.54
N LYS A 17 -18.56 15.92 11.32
CA LYS A 17 -19.88 15.42 10.88
C LYS A 17 -19.76 14.21 9.97
N GLY A 18 -18.60 13.53 9.99
CA GLY A 18 -18.36 12.35 9.17
C GLY A 18 -19.08 11.12 9.71
N LEU A 19 -19.05 10.03 8.93
CA LEU A 19 -19.63 8.73 9.33
C LEU A 19 -18.99 8.18 10.62
N LEU A 20 -17.68 8.37 10.79
CA LEU A 20 -16.88 7.89 11.92
C LEU A 20 -16.00 9.02 12.47
N PRO A 21 -16.55 9.97 13.25
CA PRO A 21 -15.81 11.15 13.67
C PRO A 21 -14.53 10.81 14.45
N CYS A 22 -13.39 11.28 13.94
CA CYS A 22 -12.06 11.11 14.56
C CYS A 22 -12.02 11.60 16.01
N LYS A 23 -12.70 12.72 16.29
CA LYS A 23 -12.72 13.33 17.62
C LYS A 23 -13.32 12.38 18.66
N LEU A 24 -14.40 11.68 18.32
CA LEU A 24 -15.04 10.71 19.21
C LEU A 24 -14.12 9.51 19.46
N TYR A 25 -13.44 9.03 18.40
CA TYR A 25 -12.46 7.95 18.52
C TYR A 25 -11.34 8.26 19.52
N LEU A 26 -10.69 9.42 19.34
CA LEU A 26 -9.57 9.82 20.19
C LEU A 26 -10.04 10.08 21.63
N GLN A 27 -11.27 10.57 21.82
CA GLN A 27 -11.88 10.70 23.15
C GLN A 27 -12.11 9.33 23.80
N ASP A 28 -12.58 8.34 23.06
CA ASP A 28 -12.84 7.00 23.60
C ASP A 28 -11.54 6.26 23.94
N VAL A 29 -10.51 6.38 23.09
CA VAL A 29 -9.16 5.88 23.41
C VAL A 29 -8.59 6.60 24.64
N LYS A 30 -8.76 7.92 24.75
CA LYS A 30 -8.32 8.69 25.92
C LYS A 30 -9.04 8.26 27.19
N LYS A 31 -10.35 7.98 27.13
CA LYS A 31 -11.13 7.46 28.27
C LYS A 31 -10.63 6.07 28.68
N TYR A 32 -10.36 5.19 27.71
CA TYR A 32 -9.84 3.85 27.96
C TYR A 32 -8.52 3.88 28.77
N PHE A 33 -7.61 4.81 28.44
CA PHE A 33 -6.35 5.00 29.17
C PHE A 33 -6.42 6.00 30.34
N LYS A 34 -7.60 6.15 30.97
CA LYS A 34 -7.81 6.98 32.18
C LYS A 34 -7.41 8.46 32.02
N GLY A 35 -7.62 9.02 30.83
CA GLY A 35 -7.57 10.48 30.61
C GLY A 35 -6.19 11.09 30.40
N LYS A 36 -5.10 10.34 30.60
CA LYS A 36 -3.73 10.84 30.36
C LYS A 36 -3.23 10.39 29.00
N ILE A 37 -2.61 11.30 28.26
CA ILE A 37 -1.86 10.98 27.04
C ILE A 37 -0.53 10.34 27.49
N ASN A 38 -0.61 9.09 27.92
CA ASN A 38 0.55 8.29 28.29
C ASN A 38 1.16 7.65 27.04
N LEU A 39 2.40 7.15 27.17
CA LEU A 39 3.07 6.37 26.12
C LEU A 39 2.24 5.17 25.65
N ASP A 40 1.39 4.61 26.52
CA ASP A 40 0.48 3.51 26.19
C ASP A 40 -0.65 3.93 25.24
N ALA A 41 -1.16 5.16 25.36
CA ALA A 41 -2.16 5.69 24.43
C ALA A 41 -1.55 6.02 23.07
N LEU A 42 -0.32 6.57 23.08
CA LEU A 42 0.44 6.87 21.87
C LEU A 42 0.88 5.60 21.13
N SER A 43 1.23 4.53 21.86
CA SER A 43 1.60 3.25 21.24
C SER A 43 0.38 2.53 20.66
N TYR A 44 -0.81 2.71 21.24
CA TYR A 44 -2.07 2.17 20.72
C TYR A 44 -2.51 2.88 19.43
N ALA A 45 -2.48 4.21 19.40
CA ALA A 45 -2.84 5.00 18.23
C ALA A 45 -1.77 6.06 17.92
N PRO A 46 -0.67 5.69 17.24
CA PRO A 46 0.42 6.62 16.95
C PRO A 46 -0.02 7.67 15.92
N THR A 47 -0.33 8.87 16.39
CA THR A 47 -0.79 9.99 15.56
C THR A 47 -0.23 11.32 16.07
N ILE A 48 0.08 12.25 15.17
CA ILE A 48 0.45 13.63 15.55
C ILE A 48 -0.77 14.39 16.08
N ILE A 49 -2.00 13.97 15.71
CA ILE A 49 -3.26 14.64 16.06
C ILE A 49 -3.47 14.71 17.59
N TRP A 50 -2.85 13.82 18.37
CA TRP A 50 -2.82 13.94 19.83
C TRP A 50 -2.23 15.25 20.36
N PHE A 51 -1.32 15.87 19.62
CA PHE A 51 -0.62 17.10 20.00
C PHE A 51 -1.24 18.37 19.41
N LEU A 52 -2.29 18.23 18.61
CA LEU A 52 -3.02 19.36 18.00
C LEU A 52 -4.29 19.67 18.80
N ASP A 53 -4.79 20.89 18.67
CA ASP A 53 -6.07 21.27 19.28
C ASP A 53 -7.23 20.62 18.53
N TRP A 54 -8.17 20.01 19.24
CA TRP A 54 -9.30 19.25 18.67
C TRP A 54 -10.56 20.10 18.46
N SER A 55 -10.42 21.43 18.50
CA SER A 55 -11.49 22.39 18.28
C SER A 55 -12.07 22.26 16.87
N ASP A 56 -11.22 22.30 15.84
CA ASP A 56 -11.58 22.21 14.42
C ASP A 56 -10.92 21.01 13.72
N MET A 57 -11.52 19.82 13.84
CA MET A 57 -10.92 18.57 13.32
C MET A 57 -10.88 18.54 11.78
N ASP A 58 -11.90 19.09 11.11
CA ASP A 58 -11.96 19.12 9.64
C ASP A 58 -10.77 19.88 9.05
N SER A 59 -10.47 21.05 9.60
CA SER A 59 -9.33 21.87 9.18
C SER A 59 -8.00 21.14 9.38
N ILE A 60 -7.83 20.43 10.50
CA ILE A 60 -6.61 19.64 10.77
C ILE A 60 -6.42 18.54 9.72
N LEU A 61 -7.48 17.82 9.38
CA LEU A 61 -7.43 16.76 8.36
C LEU A 61 -7.09 17.33 6.98
N ASP A 62 -7.65 18.48 6.63
CA ASP A 62 -7.36 19.19 5.38
C ASP A 62 -5.90 19.68 5.35
N TYR A 63 -5.40 20.29 6.42
CA TYR A 63 -4.00 20.74 6.49
C TYR A 63 -3.00 19.58 6.44
N LEU A 64 -3.25 18.48 7.17
CA LEU A 64 -2.39 17.30 7.14
C LEU A 64 -2.33 16.67 5.75
N SER A 65 -3.49 16.53 5.11
CA SER A 65 -3.57 15.94 3.76
C SER A 65 -2.99 16.85 2.69
N LEU A 66 -3.25 18.17 2.75
CA LEU A 66 -2.69 19.14 1.81
C LEU A 66 -1.18 19.30 1.99
N PHE A 67 -0.68 19.32 3.22
CA PHE A 67 0.75 19.38 3.49
C PHE A 67 1.46 18.12 2.97
N GLY A 68 0.93 16.92 3.25
CA GLY A 68 1.45 15.68 2.68
C GLY A 68 1.38 15.64 1.14
N LEU A 69 0.31 16.18 0.55
CA LEU A 69 0.18 16.31 -0.90
C LEU A 69 1.22 17.26 -1.49
N ALA A 70 1.42 18.43 -0.90
CA ALA A 70 2.41 19.41 -1.35
C ALA A 70 3.83 18.87 -1.23
N THR A 71 4.17 18.25 -0.10
CA THR A 71 5.50 17.64 0.11
C THR A 71 5.75 16.49 -0.85
N SER A 72 4.77 15.61 -1.10
CA SER A 72 4.93 14.51 -2.06
C SER A 72 5.02 15.00 -3.51
N ALA A 73 4.26 16.03 -3.88
CA ALA A 73 4.36 16.68 -5.18
C ALA A 73 5.73 17.34 -5.38
N PHE A 74 6.27 17.99 -4.34
CA PHE A 74 7.62 18.57 -4.36
C PHE A 74 8.69 17.51 -4.65
N VAL A 75 8.64 16.35 -3.98
CA VAL A 75 9.57 15.24 -4.25
C VAL A 75 9.45 14.74 -5.68
N LEU A 76 8.22 14.55 -6.16
CA LEU A 76 7.96 14.05 -7.50
C LEU A 76 8.51 14.98 -8.58
N VAL A 77 8.30 16.29 -8.44
CA VAL A 77 8.72 17.30 -9.43
C VAL A 77 10.23 17.54 -9.39
N THR A 78 10.80 17.68 -8.20
CA THR A 78 12.23 17.99 -8.06
C THR A 78 13.13 16.77 -8.28
N GLY A 79 12.60 15.57 -8.02
CA GLY A 79 13.37 14.32 -7.98
C GLY A 79 14.38 14.28 -6.83
N CYS A 80 14.28 15.22 -5.88
CA CYS A 80 15.17 15.33 -4.74
C CYS A 80 14.40 14.95 -3.48
N ALA A 81 14.91 13.98 -2.73
CA ALA A 81 14.35 13.54 -1.47
C ALA A 81 15.45 13.46 -0.40
N ASN A 82 15.05 13.66 0.84
CA ASN A 82 15.88 13.49 2.02
C ASN A 82 15.13 12.55 2.98
N MET A 83 15.86 11.72 3.74
CA MET A 83 15.35 10.92 4.84
C MET A 83 14.37 11.67 5.75
N ILE A 84 14.65 12.92 6.13
CA ILE A 84 13.76 13.72 7.00
C ILE A 84 12.42 13.98 6.30
N LEU A 85 12.45 14.35 5.02
CA LEU A 85 11.26 14.67 4.26
C LEU A 85 10.41 13.42 4.01
N MET A 86 11.05 12.29 3.72
CA MET A 86 10.38 10.98 3.62
C MET A 86 9.79 10.54 4.96
N ALA A 87 10.50 10.78 6.07
CA ALA A 87 10.00 10.47 7.41
C ALA A 87 8.78 11.34 7.77
N VAL A 88 8.81 12.64 7.44
CA VAL A 88 7.65 13.52 7.62
C VAL A 88 6.45 13.00 6.84
N LEU A 89 6.61 12.66 5.55
CA LEU A 89 5.53 12.06 4.76
C LEU A 89 4.99 10.78 5.40
N TRP A 90 5.88 9.92 5.91
CA TRP A 90 5.50 8.67 6.56
C TRP A 90 4.71 8.91 7.86
N VAL A 91 5.16 9.80 8.75
CA VAL A 91 4.47 10.08 10.01
C VAL A 91 3.12 10.77 9.77
N LEU A 92 3.04 11.69 8.79
CA LEU A 92 1.77 12.30 8.39
C LEU A 92 0.77 11.25 7.93
N TYR A 93 1.23 10.31 7.10
CA TYR A 93 0.36 9.23 6.60
C TYR A 93 -0.04 8.26 7.69
N LEU A 94 0.90 7.84 8.54
CA LEU A 94 0.65 6.98 9.69
C LEU A 94 -0.40 7.60 10.62
N SER A 95 -0.34 8.92 10.81
CA SER A 95 -1.33 9.66 11.61
C SER A 95 -2.73 9.54 11.02
N LEU A 96 -2.88 9.67 9.70
CA LEU A 96 -4.18 9.54 9.03
C LEU A 96 -4.71 8.10 9.10
N VAL A 97 -3.85 7.11 8.87
CA VAL A 97 -4.23 5.68 8.90
C VAL A 97 -4.73 5.28 10.28
N ASN A 98 -4.04 5.67 11.36
CA ASN A 98 -4.42 5.32 12.74
C ASN A 98 -5.70 6.00 13.22
N VAL A 99 -6.02 7.18 12.69
CA VAL A 99 -7.30 7.85 12.95
C VAL A 99 -8.43 7.29 12.09
N GLY A 100 -8.10 6.74 10.93
CA GLY A 100 -9.06 6.38 9.88
C GLY A 100 -10.04 5.25 10.20
N GLN A 101 -9.93 4.60 11.38
CA GLN A 101 -10.78 3.49 11.84
C GLN A 101 -11.11 2.49 10.72
N ILE A 102 -12.37 2.04 10.60
CA ILE A 102 -12.85 1.08 9.60
C ILE A 102 -12.62 1.58 8.15
N CYS A 103 -12.64 2.90 7.94
CA CYS A 103 -12.47 3.49 6.61
C CYS A 103 -11.04 3.34 6.04
N TYR A 104 -10.07 3.07 6.91
CA TYR A 104 -8.66 2.86 6.55
C TYR A 104 -8.15 1.46 6.96
N PHE A 105 -8.62 0.96 8.10
CA PHE A 105 -8.42 -0.42 8.57
C PHE A 105 -9.65 -1.24 8.22
N LEU A 106 -9.59 -1.83 7.03
CA LEU A 106 -10.58 -2.78 6.59
C LEU A 106 -10.60 -3.99 7.56
N PHE A 107 -11.65 -4.02 8.39
CA PHE A 107 -12.16 -5.08 9.26
C PHE A 107 -11.21 -5.77 10.29
N HIS A 108 -11.38 -5.42 11.57
CA HIS A 108 -10.87 -6.14 12.75
C HIS A 108 -11.87 -7.22 13.22
N PHE A 109 -12.33 -8.12 12.36
CA PHE A 109 -13.17 -9.23 12.82
C PHE A 109 -12.89 -10.51 12.04
N SER A 110 -12.42 -11.53 12.76
CA SER A 110 -12.16 -12.90 12.27
C SER A 110 -11.09 -13.10 11.19
N HIS A 111 -9.87 -13.37 11.65
CA HIS A 111 -8.86 -14.28 11.07
C HIS A 111 -8.37 -14.15 9.61
N VAL A 112 -8.84 -13.22 8.78
CA VAL A 112 -8.31 -13.03 7.43
C VAL A 112 -8.25 -11.55 7.06
N ASP A 113 -7.02 -11.01 7.08
CA ASP A 113 -6.67 -9.60 6.97
C ASP A 113 -7.00 -8.99 5.59
N ALA A 114 -7.83 -7.95 5.57
CA ALA A 114 -8.04 -7.10 4.39
C ALA A 114 -7.29 -5.74 4.51
N THR A 115 -6.10 -5.74 5.12
CA THR A 115 -5.29 -4.51 5.34
C THR A 115 -4.18 -4.37 4.30
N GLY A 116 -4.49 -4.41 3.00
CA GLY A 116 -3.44 -4.52 1.98
C GLY A 116 -2.68 -3.22 1.67
N TRP A 117 -3.32 -2.27 0.98
CA TRP A 117 -2.60 -1.17 0.35
C TRP A 117 -2.11 -0.09 1.32
N GLU A 118 -2.81 0.14 2.44
CA GLU A 118 -2.40 1.13 3.45
C GLU A 118 -1.17 0.69 4.22
N SER A 119 -1.16 -0.57 4.67
CA SER A 119 -0.01 -1.19 5.33
C SER A 119 1.18 -1.24 4.37
N GLN A 120 0.94 -1.61 3.11
CA GLN A 120 2.02 -1.70 2.11
C GLN A 120 2.60 -0.33 1.83
N LEU A 121 1.80 0.73 1.86
CA LEU A 121 2.28 2.09 1.62
C LEU A 121 3.17 2.55 2.77
N LEU A 122 2.80 2.21 4.01
CA LEU A 122 3.60 2.50 5.19
C LEU A 122 4.92 1.72 5.21
N GLU A 123 4.93 0.43 4.89
CA GLU A 123 6.17 -0.37 4.85
C GLU A 123 7.07 0.05 3.66
N THR A 124 6.50 0.25 2.47
CA THR A 124 7.25 0.74 1.29
C THR A 124 7.80 2.14 1.56
N GLY A 125 7.00 3.01 2.19
CA GLY A 125 7.41 4.36 2.59
C GLY A 125 8.53 4.32 3.64
N PHE A 126 8.43 3.43 4.63
CA PHE A 126 9.45 3.23 5.66
C PHE A 126 10.79 2.78 5.05
N LEU A 127 10.78 1.80 4.15
CA LEU A 127 11.99 1.42 3.40
C LEU A 127 12.51 2.58 2.54
N GLY A 128 11.61 3.38 1.95
CA GLY A 128 11.94 4.57 1.18
C GLY A 128 12.65 5.67 1.98
N ILE A 129 12.39 5.78 3.30
CA ILE A 129 13.12 6.71 4.18
C ILE A 129 14.63 6.45 4.09
N PHE A 130 15.03 5.19 4.22
CA PHE A 130 16.43 4.79 4.24
C PHE A 130 17.08 4.71 2.86
N LEU A 131 16.31 4.82 1.78
CA LEU A 131 16.85 4.92 0.43
C LEU A 131 17.45 6.31 0.15
N CYS A 132 17.01 7.34 0.88
CA CYS A 132 17.41 8.72 0.68
C CYS A 132 18.59 9.14 1.58
N PRO A 133 19.43 10.09 1.13
CA PRO A 133 20.46 10.70 1.98
C PRO A 133 19.83 11.48 3.16
N LEU A 134 20.60 11.63 4.25
CA LEU A 134 20.15 12.26 5.51
C LEU A 134 19.95 13.77 5.46
N TRP A 135 20.74 14.48 4.65
CA TRP A 135 20.78 15.94 4.64
C TRP A 135 20.77 16.53 3.23
N THR A 136 21.24 15.77 2.24
CA THR A 136 21.45 16.28 0.88
C THR A 136 20.17 16.18 0.05
N LEU A 137 19.74 17.29 -0.57
CA LEU A 137 18.64 17.32 -1.54
C LEU A 137 19.17 17.22 -2.98
N SER A 138 20.01 16.22 -3.25
CA SER A 138 20.55 15.99 -4.59
C SER A 138 19.90 14.76 -5.23
N ARG A 139 19.69 14.82 -6.55
CA ARG A 139 19.17 13.66 -7.32
C ARG A 139 20.14 12.48 -7.37
N LEU A 140 21.44 12.77 -7.27
CA LEU A 140 22.54 11.80 -7.31
C LEU A 140 23.55 12.18 -6.22
N PRO A 141 23.35 11.72 -4.98
CA PRO A 141 24.30 11.94 -3.92
C PRO A 141 25.57 11.13 -4.17
N ARG A 142 26.74 11.78 -4.17
CA ARG A 142 28.03 11.14 -4.45
C ARG A 142 28.59 10.31 -3.29
N HIS A 143 28.18 10.61 -2.07
CA HIS A 143 28.80 10.07 -0.85
C HIS A 143 27.89 9.12 -0.06
N THR A 144 26.69 8.83 -0.55
CA THR A 144 25.72 7.96 0.13
C THR A 144 25.09 7.02 -0.88
N PRO A 145 25.79 5.93 -1.26
CA PRO A 145 25.20 4.90 -2.12
C PRO A 145 24.00 4.24 -1.41
N PRO A 146 22.98 3.79 -2.17
CA PRO A 146 21.82 3.14 -1.58
C PRO A 146 22.25 1.86 -0.85
N PRO A 147 21.87 1.68 0.41
CA PRO A 147 22.30 0.51 1.19
C PRO A 147 21.71 -0.77 0.61
N THR A 148 22.56 -1.77 0.38
CA THR A 148 22.16 -3.08 -0.18
C THR A 148 21.08 -3.77 0.66
N ILE A 149 21.05 -3.52 1.97
CA ILE A 149 20.05 -4.06 2.90
C ILE A 149 18.66 -3.51 2.58
N VAL A 150 18.52 -2.23 2.22
CA VAL A 150 17.21 -1.65 1.84
C VAL A 150 16.75 -2.20 0.48
N ILE A 151 17.68 -2.39 -0.46
CA ILE A 151 17.39 -3.04 -1.75
C ILE A 151 16.89 -4.48 -1.52
N TRP A 152 17.56 -5.24 -0.65
CA TRP A 152 17.09 -6.56 -0.23
C TRP A 152 15.77 -6.49 0.55
N GLY A 153 15.54 -5.43 1.32
CA GLY A 153 14.26 -5.16 1.98
C GLY A 153 13.12 -5.02 0.98
N PHE A 154 13.32 -4.27 -0.12
CA PHE A 154 12.34 -4.20 -1.22
C PHE A 154 12.17 -5.55 -1.94
N ARG A 155 13.25 -6.29 -2.19
CA ARG A 155 13.17 -7.64 -2.79
C ARG A 155 12.41 -8.63 -1.90
N TRP A 156 12.65 -8.57 -0.60
CA TRP A 156 11.92 -9.36 0.39
C TRP A 156 10.46 -8.93 0.51
N LEU A 157 10.18 -7.63 0.40
CA LEU A 157 8.82 -7.11 0.40
C LEU A 157 8.01 -7.68 -0.78
N ILE A 158 8.51 -7.60 -2.01
CA ILE A 158 7.82 -8.19 -3.17
C ILE A 158 7.70 -9.72 -3.05
N PHE A 159 8.71 -10.39 -2.52
CA PHE A 159 8.65 -11.83 -2.26
C PHE A 159 7.48 -12.19 -1.33
N ARG A 160 7.37 -11.52 -0.18
CA ARG A 160 6.28 -11.74 0.79
C ARG A 160 4.92 -11.41 0.22
N ILE A 161 4.78 -10.31 -0.51
CA ILE A 161 3.50 -9.89 -1.10
C ILE A 161 3.00 -10.92 -2.10
N MET A 162 3.85 -11.33 -3.06
CA MET A 162 3.42 -12.25 -4.12
C MET A 162 3.19 -13.66 -3.60
N LEU A 163 4.10 -14.17 -2.76
CA LEU A 163 3.93 -15.49 -2.16
C LEU A 163 2.73 -15.53 -1.21
N GLY A 164 2.52 -14.47 -0.43
CA GLY A 164 1.36 -14.30 0.44
C GLY A 164 0.06 -14.36 -0.35
N ALA A 165 -0.04 -13.59 -1.44
CA ALA A 165 -1.21 -13.58 -2.33
C ALA A 165 -1.52 -14.97 -2.92
N GLY A 166 -0.50 -15.69 -3.41
CA GLY A 166 -0.68 -17.02 -4.00
C GLY A 166 -1.08 -18.10 -2.99
N LEU A 167 -0.42 -18.14 -1.82
CA LEU A 167 -0.69 -19.14 -0.77
C LEU A 167 -2.12 -19.03 -0.25
N ILE A 168 -2.63 -17.81 -0.19
CA ILE A 168 -3.98 -17.52 0.25
C ILE A 168 -5.04 -17.95 -0.74
N LYS A 169 -4.79 -17.79 -2.04
CA LYS A 169 -5.67 -18.33 -3.08
C LYS A 169 -5.76 -19.85 -2.99
N ILE A 170 -4.63 -20.53 -2.81
CA ILE A 170 -4.62 -22.00 -2.64
C ILE A 170 -5.33 -22.44 -1.36
N ARG A 171 -5.14 -21.71 -0.25
CA ARG A 171 -5.76 -22.03 1.05
C ARG A 171 -7.24 -21.66 1.11
N GLY A 172 -7.65 -20.69 0.30
CA GLY A 172 -9.02 -20.19 0.24
C GLY A 172 -9.98 -21.18 -0.40
N ASP A 173 -10.78 -20.71 -1.34
CA ASP A 173 -11.86 -21.49 -1.91
C ASP A 173 -11.39 -22.58 -2.88
N ARG A 174 -12.19 -23.64 -3.02
CA ARG A 174 -11.94 -24.77 -3.92
C ARG A 174 -11.83 -24.34 -5.38
N CYS A 175 -12.47 -23.23 -5.78
CA CYS A 175 -12.40 -22.73 -7.16
C CYS A 175 -10.95 -22.44 -7.62
N TRP A 176 -10.04 -22.12 -6.70
CA TRP A 176 -8.65 -21.81 -7.06
C TRP A 176 -7.90 -23.09 -7.42
N ARG A 177 -8.23 -24.19 -6.72
CA ARG A 177 -7.66 -25.53 -6.99
C ARG A 177 -8.29 -26.19 -8.20
N GLU A 178 -9.57 -25.90 -8.46
CA GLU A 178 -10.32 -26.39 -9.62
C GLU A 178 -10.12 -25.52 -10.89
N LEU A 179 -9.40 -24.40 -10.78
CA LEU A 179 -9.10 -23.45 -11.86
C LEU A 179 -10.32 -22.71 -12.44
N THR A 180 -11.42 -22.62 -11.70
CA THR A 180 -12.70 -22.01 -12.13
C THR A 180 -12.95 -20.62 -11.55
N CYS A 181 -12.07 -20.13 -10.67
CA CYS A 181 -12.25 -18.85 -10.01
C CYS A 181 -12.38 -17.65 -10.98
N MET A 182 -11.63 -17.65 -12.08
CA MET A 182 -11.63 -16.54 -13.03
C MET A 182 -12.95 -16.41 -13.81
N ASP A 183 -13.77 -17.46 -13.85
CA ASP A 183 -15.10 -17.43 -14.48
C ASP A 183 -16.02 -16.41 -13.78
N TYR A 184 -15.91 -16.29 -12.45
CA TYR A 184 -16.73 -15.38 -11.63
C TYR A 184 -15.98 -14.12 -11.19
N HIS A 185 -14.64 -14.16 -11.16
CA HIS A 185 -13.83 -13.09 -10.61
C HIS A 185 -14.16 -11.71 -11.19
N TYR A 186 -14.31 -11.62 -12.51
CA TYR A 186 -14.56 -10.35 -13.21
C TYR A 186 -15.92 -9.70 -12.88
N GLU A 187 -16.92 -10.52 -12.57
CA GLU A 187 -18.26 -10.06 -12.20
C GLU A 187 -18.29 -9.58 -10.73
N THR A 188 -17.62 -10.33 -9.85
CA THR A 188 -17.66 -10.08 -8.40
C THR A 188 -16.54 -9.18 -7.88
N GLN A 189 -15.74 -8.56 -8.77
CA GLN A 189 -14.69 -7.62 -8.37
C GLN A 189 -15.26 -6.46 -7.54
N PRO A 190 -14.51 -5.92 -6.55
CA PRO A 190 -14.97 -4.81 -5.74
C PRO A 190 -15.49 -3.63 -6.55
N VAL A 191 -14.63 -3.14 -7.44
CA VAL A 191 -14.95 -2.08 -8.39
C VAL A 191 -14.50 -2.54 -9.78
N PRO A 192 -15.40 -3.16 -10.58
CA PRO A 192 -15.07 -3.60 -11.92
C PRO A 192 -14.74 -2.40 -12.80
N ASN A 193 -13.97 -2.64 -13.85
CA ASN A 193 -13.67 -1.62 -14.86
C ASN A 193 -14.34 -2.00 -16.20
N PRO A 194 -14.36 -1.11 -17.21
CA PRO A 194 -14.97 -1.41 -18.50
C PRO A 194 -14.37 -2.64 -19.20
N ILE A 195 -13.09 -2.95 -18.93
CA ILE A 195 -12.38 -4.06 -19.58
C ILE A 195 -12.78 -5.40 -18.95
N ALA A 196 -13.11 -5.43 -17.65
CA ALA A 196 -13.58 -6.60 -16.91
C ALA A 196 -14.76 -7.28 -17.63
N TYR A 197 -15.67 -6.48 -18.21
CA TYR A 197 -16.77 -6.99 -19.01
C TYR A 197 -16.33 -7.79 -20.24
N PHE A 198 -15.30 -7.31 -20.95
CA PHE A 198 -14.78 -8.01 -22.12
C PHE A 198 -14.00 -9.26 -21.73
N MET A 199 -13.22 -9.21 -20.64
CA MET A 199 -12.50 -10.39 -20.15
C MET A 199 -13.45 -11.46 -19.63
N HIS A 200 -14.53 -11.10 -18.94
CA HIS A 200 -15.54 -12.06 -18.49
C HIS A 200 -16.19 -12.84 -19.65
N ARG A 201 -16.27 -12.24 -20.85
CA ARG A 201 -16.82 -12.90 -22.04
C ARG A 201 -15.83 -13.80 -22.77
N SER A 202 -14.62 -13.93 -22.26
CA SER A 202 -13.61 -14.81 -22.83
C SER A 202 -14.00 -16.29 -22.65
N PRO A 203 -13.48 -17.21 -23.47
CA PRO A 203 -13.83 -18.61 -23.37
C PRO A 203 -13.25 -19.26 -22.10
N TRP A 204 -13.94 -20.26 -21.55
CA TRP A 204 -13.58 -20.96 -20.31
C TRP A 204 -12.11 -21.46 -20.25
N TRP A 205 -11.51 -21.85 -21.38
CA TRP A 205 -10.12 -22.31 -21.40
C TRP A 205 -9.14 -21.17 -21.13
N PHE A 206 -9.49 -19.93 -21.49
CA PHE A 206 -8.71 -18.74 -21.22
C PHE A 206 -8.71 -18.44 -19.72
N HIS A 207 -9.86 -18.51 -19.06
CA HIS A 207 -9.97 -18.33 -17.61
C HIS A 207 -9.18 -19.37 -16.79
N ARG A 208 -9.18 -20.63 -17.23
CA ARG A 208 -8.32 -21.66 -16.62
C ARG A 208 -6.85 -21.33 -16.81
N PHE A 209 -6.46 -20.92 -18.02
CA PHE A 209 -5.08 -20.51 -18.31
C PHE A 209 -4.66 -19.32 -17.44
N GLU A 210 -5.50 -18.28 -17.32
CA GLU A 210 -5.26 -17.13 -16.43
C GLU A 210 -5.05 -17.58 -14.98
N THR A 211 -5.88 -18.51 -14.49
CA THR A 211 -5.73 -19.04 -13.14
C THR A 211 -4.39 -19.76 -12.97
N VAL A 212 -3.94 -20.56 -13.94
CA VAL A 212 -2.63 -21.24 -13.89
C VAL A 212 -1.49 -20.21 -13.92
N VAL A 213 -1.58 -19.20 -14.78
CA VAL A 213 -0.57 -18.13 -14.87
C VAL A 213 -0.50 -17.33 -13.56
N ASN A 214 -1.63 -17.02 -12.93
CA ASN A 214 -1.69 -16.39 -11.61
C ASN A 214 -0.90 -17.22 -10.58
N HIS A 215 -1.18 -18.53 -10.47
CA HIS A 215 -0.47 -19.40 -9.55
C HIS A 215 1.04 -19.47 -9.84
N PHE A 216 1.42 -19.53 -11.12
CA PHE A 216 2.83 -19.54 -11.50
C PHE A 216 3.56 -18.25 -11.07
N ILE A 217 2.98 -17.08 -11.36
CA ILE A 217 3.58 -15.78 -11.05
C ILE A 217 3.59 -15.48 -9.55
N GLU A 218 2.60 -15.95 -8.81
CA GLU A 218 2.50 -15.70 -7.37
C GLU A 218 3.28 -16.72 -6.53
N LEU A 219 3.41 -17.97 -6.97
CA LEU A 219 4.03 -19.02 -6.16
C LEU A 219 5.42 -19.45 -6.63
N VAL A 220 5.67 -19.45 -7.94
CA VAL A 220 6.95 -19.95 -8.48
C VAL A 220 7.91 -18.80 -8.73
N VAL A 221 7.44 -17.76 -9.42
CA VAL A 221 8.28 -16.62 -9.81
C VAL A 221 8.98 -15.96 -8.63
N PRO A 222 8.39 -15.76 -7.43
CA PRO A 222 9.11 -15.11 -6.31
C PRO A 222 10.42 -15.79 -5.93
N PHE A 223 10.54 -17.11 -6.10
CA PHE A 223 11.79 -17.84 -5.82
C PHE A 223 12.94 -17.50 -6.78
N PHE A 224 12.64 -16.89 -7.94
CA PHE A 224 13.66 -16.45 -8.90
C PHE A 224 14.57 -15.36 -8.33
N LEU A 225 14.14 -14.66 -7.27
CA LEU A 225 14.98 -13.72 -6.53
C LEU A 225 16.25 -14.37 -5.95
N PHE A 226 16.19 -15.67 -5.63
CA PHE A 226 17.32 -16.42 -5.06
C PHE A 226 18.19 -17.12 -6.11
N LEU A 227 17.76 -17.16 -7.38
CA LEU A 227 18.42 -17.89 -8.47
C LEU A 227 19.45 -17.05 -9.25
N GLY A 228 19.97 -15.97 -8.65
CA GLY A 228 21.02 -15.12 -9.18
C GLY A 228 20.55 -13.93 -10.04
N ARG A 229 21.51 -13.21 -10.65
CA ARG A 229 21.26 -11.90 -11.31
C ARG A 229 20.23 -11.97 -12.44
N ARG A 230 20.37 -12.92 -13.37
CA ARG A 230 19.48 -13.02 -14.55
C ARG A 230 18.04 -13.32 -14.15
N MET A 231 17.86 -14.26 -13.21
CA MET A 231 16.54 -14.65 -12.72
C MET A 231 15.88 -13.54 -11.91
N CYS A 232 16.64 -12.73 -11.18
CA CYS A 232 16.13 -11.55 -10.49
C CYS A 232 15.56 -10.50 -11.48
N ILE A 233 16.22 -10.28 -12.62
CA ILE A 233 15.71 -9.38 -13.67
C ILE A 233 14.42 -9.95 -14.29
N VAL A 234 14.41 -11.25 -14.59
CA VAL A 234 13.20 -11.93 -15.11
C VAL A 234 12.05 -11.85 -14.11
N HIS A 235 12.32 -12.04 -12.81
CA HIS A 235 11.35 -11.82 -11.74
C HIS A 235 10.76 -10.41 -11.81
N GLY A 236 11.61 -9.38 -11.80
CA GLY A 236 11.16 -8.00 -11.86
C GLY A 236 10.28 -7.71 -13.08
N LEU A 237 10.65 -8.23 -14.26
CA LEU A 237 9.87 -8.06 -15.49
C LEU A 237 8.51 -8.76 -15.42
N LEU A 238 8.49 -10.03 -15.00
CA LEU A 238 7.25 -10.80 -14.87
C LEU A 238 6.31 -10.16 -13.85
N GLN A 239 6.83 -9.68 -12.72
CA GLN A 239 6.02 -9.00 -11.71
C GLN A 239 5.45 -7.68 -12.22
N ILE A 240 6.24 -6.84 -12.89
CA ILE A 240 5.73 -5.58 -13.46
C ILE A 240 4.66 -5.86 -14.51
N LEU A 241 4.90 -6.81 -15.42
CA LEU A 241 3.92 -7.19 -16.44
C LEU A 241 2.62 -7.68 -15.81
N PHE A 242 2.73 -8.53 -14.78
CA PHE A 242 1.58 -9.04 -14.05
C PHE A 242 0.76 -7.92 -13.40
N GLN A 243 1.42 -6.99 -12.70
CA GLN A 243 0.74 -5.86 -12.06
C GLN A 243 0.07 -4.93 -13.09
N VAL A 244 0.70 -4.71 -14.25
CA VAL A 244 0.10 -3.94 -15.35
C VAL A 244 -1.16 -4.62 -15.88
N LEU A 245 -1.15 -5.94 -16.07
CA LEU A 245 -2.33 -6.68 -16.48
C LEU A 245 -3.45 -6.56 -15.44
N LEU A 246 -3.13 -6.65 -14.14
CA LEU A 246 -4.12 -6.46 -13.07
C LEU A 246 -4.71 -5.05 -13.02
N ILE A 247 -3.92 -4.01 -13.35
CA ILE A 247 -4.40 -2.61 -13.45
C ILE A 247 -5.38 -2.46 -14.61
N ILE A 248 -5.06 -3.09 -15.76
CA ILE A 248 -5.93 -3.10 -16.94
C ILE A 248 -7.18 -3.92 -16.65
N SER A 249 -7.11 -4.94 -15.78
CA SER A 249 -8.19 -5.89 -15.60
C SER A 249 -9.21 -5.54 -14.51
N GLY A 250 -8.87 -4.67 -13.57
CA GLY A 250 -9.80 -4.23 -12.52
C GLY A 250 -9.29 -3.01 -11.75
N ASN A 251 -10.17 -2.31 -11.04
CA ASN A 251 -9.75 -1.17 -10.22
C ASN A 251 -9.33 -1.63 -8.83
N LEU A 252 -8.09 -2.11 -8.65
CA LEU A 252 -7.51 -2.54 -7.37
C LEU A 252 -6.83 -1.38 -6.58
N SER A 253 -7.47 -0.21 -6.55
CA SER A 253 -6.91 1.01 -5.91
C SER A 253 -5.49 1.33 -6.45
N PHE A 254 -4.57 1.74 -5.58
CA PHE A 254 -3.15 1.94 -5.88
C PHE A 254 -2.27 0.74 -5.50
N LEU A 255 -2.85 -0.40 -5.10
CA LEU A 255 -2.09 -1.58 -4.66
C LEU A 255 -1.12 -2.09 -5.73
N ASN A 256 -1.61 -2.26 -6.95
CA ASN A 256 -0.80 -2.80 -8.05
C ASN A 256 0.35 -1.86 -8.39
N TRP A 257 0.08 -0.54 -8.42
CA TRP A 257 1.09 0.49 -8.60
C TRP A 257 2.16 0.46 -7.51
N LEU A 258 1.74 0.24 -6.27
CA LEU A 258 2.64 0.14 -5.13
C LEU A 258 3.48 -1.14 -5.15
N THR A 259 2.97 -2.22 -5.75
CA THR A 259 3.68 -3.50 -5.91
C THR A 259 4.70 -3.46 -7.05
N ILE A 260 4.52 -2.56 -8.03
CA ILE A 260 5.52 -2.27 -9.06
C ILE A 260 6.78 -1.64 -8.44
N VAL A 261 6.66 -0.78 -7.42
CA VAL A 261 7.79 -0.09 -6.79
C VAL A 261 8.89 -1.04 -6.29
N PRO A 262 8.61 -2.04 -5.41
CA PRO A 262 9.64 -2.99 -4.97
C PRO A 262 10.13 -3.90 -6.10
N SER A 263 9.33 -4.10 -7.15
CA SER A 263 9.76 -4.88 -8.33
C SER A 263 10.88 -4.16 -9.11
N ILE A 264 10.92 -2.82 -9.09
CA ILE A 264 12.01 -2.04 -9.68
C ILE A 264 13.36 -2.31 -9.00
N ALA A 265 13.37 -2.64 -7.70
CA ALA A 265 14.60 -2.98 -6.96
C ALA A 265 15.26 -4.31 -7.40
N CYS A 266 14.60 -5.06 -8.29
CA CYS A 266 15.16 -6.27 -8.89
C CYS A 266 16.11 -5.98 -10.06
N PHE A 267 16.00 -4.80 -10.67
CA PHE A 267 16.84 -4.40 -11.80
C PHE A 267 18.14 -3.76 -11.33
N ASP A 268 19.19 -3.93 -12.12
CA ASP A 268 20.47 -3.25 -11.94
C ASP A 268 20.55 -1.98 -12.79
N ASP A 269 21.51 -1.10 -12.46
CA ASP A 269 21.72 0.16 -13.18
C ASP A 269 21.96 -0.03 -14.68
N VAL A 270 22.57 -1.17 -15.05
CA VAL A 270 22.79 -1.55 -16.45
C VAL A 270 21.46 -1.82 -17.16
N SER A 271 20.57 -2.60 -16.55
CA SER A 271 19.26 -2.90 -17.14
C SER A 271 18.35 -1.68 -17.21
N LEU A 272 18.44 -0.73 -16.27
CA LEU A 272 17.64 0.49 -16.27
C LEU A 272 18.27 1.63 -17.09
N GLY A 273 19.52 1.47 -17.54
CA GLY A 273 20.28 2.50 -18.25
C GLY A 273 19.69 2.97 -19.58
N PHE A 274 18.70 2.26 -20.14
CA PHE A 274 17.98 2.69 -21.35
C PHE A 274 16.92 3.78 -21.06
N LEU A 275 16.41 3.88 -19.83
CA LEU A 275 15.40 4.88 -19.45
C LEU A 275 15.99 6.30 -19.35
N PHE A 276 17.30 6.41 -19.20
CA PHE A 276 17.99 7.68 -19.03
C PHE A 276 18.67 8.13 -20.33
N SER A 277 18.53 9.42 -20.64
CA SER A 277 19.11 10.02 -21.85
C SER A 277 20.64 9.89 -21.87
N SER A 278 21.19 9.55 -23.04
CA SER A 278 22.64 9.49 -23.29
C SER A 278 23.23 10.86 -23.70
N LYS A 279 22.47 11.96 -23.53
CA LYS A 279 22.96 13.32 -23.80
C LYS A 279 24.12 13.70 -22.88
N ARG A 280 25.04 14.53 -23.40
CA ARG A 280 26.18 15.05 -22.65
C ARG A 280 25.71 15.79 -21.40
N GLY A 281 26.22 15.41 -20.23
CA GLY A 281 25.82 15.92 -18.92
C GLY A 281 24.57 15.25 -18.31
N GLY A 282 24.00 14.24 -18.97
CA GLY A 282 22.87 13.46 -18.50
C GLY A 282 23.21 12.54 -17.31
N VAL A 283 22.18 11.99 -16.67
CA VAL A 283 22.31 11.09 -15.50
C VAL A 283 23.21 9.90 -15.81
N LYS A 284 23.04 9.28 -16.98
CA LYS A 284 23.80 8.11 -17.42
C LYS A 284 25.31 8.38 -17.50
N GLU A 285 25.72 9.52 -18.08
CA GLU A 285 27.14 9.90 -18.17
C GLU A 285 27.70 10.23 -16.78
N ARG A 286 26.94 10.93 -15.93
CA ARG A 286 27.37 11.25 -14.56
C ARG A 286 27.61 9.98 -13.73
N VAL A 287 26.73 8.98 -13.83
CA VAL A 287 26.89 7.69 -13.13
C VAL A 287 28.09 6.93 -13.68
N ALA A 288 28.27 6.87 -15.00
CA ALA A 288 29.45 6.24 -15.60
C ALA A 288 30.77 6.91 -15.15
N GLN A 289 30.80 8.24 -15.07
CA GLN A 289 31.96 8.97 -14.52
C GLN A 289 32.21 8.67 -13.04
N MET A 290 31.17 8.48 -12.23
CA MET A 290 31.33 8.09 -10.83
C MET A 290 31.90 6.68 -10.69
N GLN A 291 31.36 5.72 -11.44
CA GLN A 291 31.85 4.33 -11.44
C GLN A 291 33.29 4.22 -11.95
N LEU A 292 33.66 5.02 -12.97
CA LEU A 292 35.05 5.10 -13.45
C LEU A 292 35.99 5.64 -12.37
N LYS A 293 35.60 6.71 -11.66
CA LYS A 293 36.40 7.31 -10.59
C LYS A 293 36.61 6.36 -9.40
N GLU A 294 35.57 5.62 -9.01
CA GLU A 294 35.67 4.58 -7.98
C GLU A 294 36.62 3.44 -8.41
N GLY A 295 36.55 3.02 -9.67
CA GLY A 295 37.43 1.99 -10.24
C GLY A 295 38.90 2.40 -10.34
N THR A 296 39.18 3.70 -10.48
CA THR A 296 40.56 4.24 -10.52
C THR A 296 41.21 4.45 -9.15
N GLY A 297 40.50 4.24 -8.05
CA GLY A 297 41.08 4.31 -6.70
C GLY A 297 41.48 5.72 -6.23
N GLU A 298 41.00 6.79 -6.89
CA GLU A 298 41.11 8.16 -6.37
C GLU A 298 40.27 8.27 -5.08
N GLN A 299 40.85 7.91 -3.94
CA GLN A 299 40.30 8.28 -2.64
C GLN A 299 40.31 9.81 -2.57
N LEU A 300 39.11 10.41 -2.63
CA LEU A 300 38.93 11.83 -2.39
C LEU A 300 39.57 12.21 -1.03
N PRO A 301 40.19 13.40 -0.95
CA PRO A 301 41.02 13.77 0.19
C PRO A 301 40.25 13.72 1.50
N LEU A 302 40.92 13.16 2.50
CA LEU A 302 40.54 12.96 3.90
C LEU A 302 40.39 14.30 4.67
N GLY A 303 39.70 15.29 4.08
CA GLY A 303 39.75 16.70 4.49
C GLY A 303 38.42 17.36 4.87
N GLU A 304 37.27 16.72 4.69
CA GLU A 304 35.99 17.22 5.22
C GLU A 304 35.53 16.33 6.38
N LEU A 305 36.10 16.65 7.55
CA LEU A 305 35.71 16.15 8.85
C LEU A 305 34.22 16.54 9.08
N PHE A 306 33.28 15.58 8.92
CA PHE A 306 31.90 15.50 9.45
C PHE A 306 30.81 14.80 8.57
N PRO A 307 31.08 13.72 7.79
CA PRO A 307 29.99 12.83 7.34
C PRO A 307 29.98 11.43 7.98
N GLY A 308 31.00 11.06 8.77
CA GLY A 308 31.14 9.70 9.29
C GLY A 308 30.17 9.28 10.42
N ARG A 309 29.59 10.23 11.17
CA ARG A 309 28.58 9.91 12.20
C ARG A 309 27.21 9.63 11.59
N GLY A 310 26.80 10.39 10.58
CA GLY A 310 25.52 10.19 9.90
C GLY A 310 25.45 8.85 9.19
N GLU A 311 26.52 8.44 8.50
CA GLU A 311 26.55 7.15 7.79
C GLU A 311 26.63 5.94 8.75
N LYS A 312 27.40 6.03 9.84
CA LYS A 312 27.44 4.99 10.88
C LYS A 312 26.13 4.93 11.68
N LEU A 313 25.51 6.06 11.98
CA LEU A 313 24.19 6.13 12.60
C LEU A 313 23.12 5.59 11.65
N HIS A 314 23.18 5.92 10.36
CA HIS A 314 22.28 5.42 9.33
C HIS A 314 22.40 3.89 9.21
N LYS A 315 23.62 3.34 9.09
CA LYS A 315 23.88 1.89 9.07
C LYS A 315 23.50 1.21 10.40
N GLY A 316 23.71 1.87 11.53
CA GLY A 316 23.34 1.38 12.87
C GLY A 316 21.82 1.35 13.11
N VAL A 317 21.10 2.40 12.71
CA VAL A 317 19.62 2.47 12.73
C VAL A 317 19.04 1.45 11.73
N LEU A 318 19.67 1.28 10.56
CA LEU A 318 19.32 0.21 9.62
C LEU A 318 19.41 -1.18 10.26
N GLY A 319 20.49 -1.44 10.99
CA GLY A 319 20.75 -2.71 11.65
C GLY A 319 19.85 -2.98 12.86
N LEU A 320 19.30 -1.93 13.49
CA LEU A 320 18.37 -2.06 14.62
C LEU A 320 16.91 -2.13 14.18
N CYS A 321 16.49 -1.33 13.19
CA CYS A 321 15.09 -1.21 12.79
C CYS A 321 14.66 -2.26 11.75
N LEU A 322 15.55 -2.65 10.82
CA LEU A 322 15.16 -3.58 9.75
C LEU A 322 14.93 -5.02 10.22
N PRO A 323 15.71 -5.61 11.14
CA PRO A 323 15.40 -6.95 11.63
C PRO A 323 14.04 -7.03 12.33
N GLN A 324 13.61 -5.97 13.02
CA GLN A 324 12.33 -5.98 13.74
C GLN A 324 11.12 -6.00 12.79
N GLU A 325 11.22 -5.32 11.65
CA GLU A 325 10.19 -5.30 10.59
C GLU A 325 10.29 -6.50 9.62
N LEU A 326 11.50 -6.95 9.28
CA LEU A 326 11.71 -8.13 8.44
C LEU A 326 11.44 -9.45 9.17
N TRP A 327 11.68 -9.49 10.48
CA TRP A 327 11.65 -10.69 11.35
C TRP A 327 10.49 -10.67 12.35
N SER A 328 9.42 -9.91 12.09
CA SER A 328 8.14 -10.24 12.72
C SER A 328 7.80 -11.69 12.31
N PRO A 329 7.54 -12.61 13.25
CA PRO A 329 7.37 -14.03 12.97
C PRO A 329 6.01 -14.28 12.32
N SER A 330 5.83 -13.81 11.09
CA SER A 330 4.66 -14.08 10.24
C SER A 330 4.68 -15.52 9.70
N GLY A 331 5.80 -16.25 9.87
CA GLY A 331 5.95 -17.64 9.43
C GLY A 331 5.65 -18.72 10.47
N ALA A 332 5.48 -18.37 11.75
CA ALA A 332 5.37 -19.37 12.83
C ALA A 332 4.03 -20.12 12.86
N ASN A 333 3.00 -19.65 12.14
CA ASN A 333 1.69 -20.33 12.05
C ASN A 333 1.47 -21.09 10.74
N LEU A 334 2.50 -21.26 9.90
CA LEU A 334 2.40 -22.00 8.64
C LEU A 334 2.43 -23.53 8.82
N GLY A 335 2.68 -24.04 10.03
CA GLY A 335 2.89 -25.49 10.28
C GLY A 335 2.00 -26.15 11.33
N GLY A 336 1.07 -25.44 11.99
CA GLY A 336 0.32 -26.01 13.12
C GLY A 336 -1.16 -25.62 13.13
N GLN A 337 -2.05 -26.61 13.27
CA GLN A 337 -3.46 -26.40 13.61
C GLN A 337 -3.68 -25.95 15.07
N GLY A 338 -2.61 -25.79 15.87
CA GLY A 338 -2.69 -25.39 17.27
C GLY A 338 -2.41 -23.92 17.48
N GLY A 339 -3.36 -23.19 18.07
CA GLY A 339 -3.21 -21.80 18.48
C GLY A 339 -2.10 -21.62 19.53
N GLY A 340 -0.96 -21.11 19.09
CA GLY A 340 0.08 -20.57 19.96
C GLY A 340 0.00 -19.04 19.98
N SER A 341 -0.30 -18.47 21.14
CA SER A 341 -0.33 -17.02 21.35
C SER A 341 1.05 -16.40 21.21
N ALA A 342 1.20 -15.47 20.26
CA ALA A 342 2.39 -14.61 20.16
C ALA A 342 2.52 -13.71 21.41
N PRO A 343 3.74 -13.35 21.85
CA PRO A 343 3.95 -12.51 23.02
C PRO A 343 3.24 -11.14 22.92
N ALA A 344 2.75 -10.66 24.06
CA ALA A 344 1.90 -9.48 24.21
C ALA A 344 2.60 -8.13 23.94
N TRP A 345 3.92 -8.14 23.69
CA TRP A 345 4.79 -6.96 23.70
C TRP A 345 5.27 -6.47 22.32
N SER A 346 4.68 -6.95 21.23
CA SER A 346 4.98 -6.42 19.89
C SER A 346 3.95 -5.34 19.48
N PRO A 347 4.36 -4.19 18.92
CA PRO A 347 3.45 -3.20 18.37
C PRO A 347 2.49 -3.85 17.35
N GLN A 348 1.19 -3.60 17.48
CA GLN A 348 0.16 -4.28 16.67
C GLN A 348 0.26 -3.99 15.16
N TRP A 349 0.95 -2.92 14.76
CA TRP A 349 1.13 -2.54 13.36
C TRP A 349 2.16 -3.43 12.62
N ALA A 350 3.16 -3.97 13.31
CA ALA A 350 4.20 -4.85 12.75
C ALA A 350 3.75 -6.33 12.63
N LYS A 351 2.50 -6.64 13.01
CA LYS A 351 1.92 -8.00 13.01
C LYS A 351 1.07 -8.30 11.77
N LYS A 352 1.00 -7.42 10.77
CA LYS A 352 -0.07 -7.43 9.76
C LYS A 352 0.41 -7.94 8.40
N GLN A 353 -0.31 -8.91 7.84
CA GLN A 353 0.00 -9.56 6.56
C GLN A 353 -0.76 -8.87 5.40
N TYR A 354 -0.24 -8.96 4.18
CA TYR A 354 -0.63 -8.14 3.02
C TYR A 354 -1.58 -8.81 2.03
N HIS A 355 -2.90 -8.65 2.14
CA HIS A 355 -3.79 -9.26 1.14
C HIS A 355 -5.00 -8.39 0.81
N VAL A 356 -5.31 -8.28 -0.49
CA VAL A 356 -6.48 -7.54 -1.03
C VAL A 356 -7.36 -8.45 -1.91
N VAL A 357 -6.89 -9.65 -2.23
CA VAL A 357 -7.70 -10.61 -2.97
C VAL A 357 -8.48 -11.45 -1.95
N SER A 358 -9.81 -11.39 -2.05
CA SER A 358 -10.67 -12.25 -1.24
C SER A 358 -10.30 -13.72 -1.48
N HIS A 359 -10.15 -14.44 -0.38
CA HIS A 359 -9.82 -15.87 -0.39
C HIS A 359 -11.00 -16.69 -0.95
N SER A 360 -12.20 -16.11 -0.92
CA SER A 360 -13.44 -16.68 -1.42
C SER A 360 -14.00 -15.81 -2.53
N ILE A 361 -14.36 -16.43 -3.66
CA ILE A 361 -15.00 -15.74 -4.77
C ILE A 361 -16.48 -16.09 -4.71
N THR A 362 -17.33 -15.08 -4.48
CA THR A 362 -18.77 -15.30 -4.57
C THR A 362 -19.16 -15.53 -6.03
N LYS A 363 -20.20 -16.36 -6.21
CA LYS A 363 -20.81 -16.60 -7.53
C LYS A 363 -21.94 -15.63 -7.83
N GLU A 364 -22.52 -15.06 -6.77
CA GLU A 364 -23.53 -14.02 -6.84
C GLU A 364 -22.99 -12.76 -6.17
N ARG A 365 -23.43 -11.61 -6.67
CA ARG A 365 -23.01 -10.30 -6.20
C ARG A 365 -24.22 -9.57 -5.61
N THR A 366 -24.33 -9.63 -4.29
CA THR A 366 -25.28 -8.80 -3.54
C THR A 366 -24.69 -7.41 -3.40
N GLU A 367 -25.52 -6.38 -3.53
CA GLU A 367 -25.10 -4.99 -3.40
C GLU A 367 -25.98 -4.25 -2.40
N VAL A 368 -25.36 -3.49 -1.50
CA VAL A 368 -26.09 -2.63 -0.57
C VAL A 368 -26.60 -1.40 -1.32
N VAL A 369 -27.91 -1.19 -1.25
CA VAL A 369 -28.61 -0.01 -1.78
C VAL A 369 -28.95 0.92 -0.63
N LEU A 370 -28.47 2.16 -0.70
CA LEU A 370 -28.80 3.19 0.29
C LEU A 370 -29.92 4.05 -0.27
N GLN A 371 -31.01 4.18 0.47
CA GLN A 371 -32.14 5.03 0.11
C GLN A 371 -32.31 6.15 1.13
N GLY A 372 -32.66 7.34 0.65
CA GLY A 372 -33.07 8.46 1.48
C GLY A 372 -34.42 9.01 1.04
N THR A 373 -35.12 9.65 1.97
CA THR A 373 -36.33 10.39 1.67
C THR A 373 -36.17 11.84 2.11
N SER A 374 -36.73 12.75 1.31
CA SER A 374 -36.86 14.17 1.68
C SER A 374 -38.15 14.45 2.45
N SER A 375 -39.02 13.45 2.64
CA SER A 375 -40.25 13.58 3.40
C SER A 375 -39.97 13.81 4.88
N LEU A 376 -40.77 14.67 5.49
CA LEU A 376 -40.65 15.00 6.92
C LEU A 376 -41.00 13.81 7.83
N ASP A 377 -41.92 12.95 7.40
CA ASP A 377 -42.21 11.67 8.05
C ASP A 377 -41.76 10.51 7.14
N PRO A 378 -40.69 9.78 7.52
CA PRO A 378 -40.22 8.62 6.78
C PRO A 378 -41.23 7.46 6.73
N ASN A 379 -42.21 7.43 7.63
CA ASN A 379 -43.23 6.37 7.69
C ASN A 379 -44.51 6.72 6.91
N ASP A 380 -44.59 7.94 6.34
CA ASP A 380 -45.71 8.31 5.47
C ASP A 380 -45.75 7.37 4.25
N PRO A 381 -46.87 6.70 3.94
CA PRO A 381 -47.00 5.90 2.73
C PRO A 381 -46.75 6.67 1.43
N ALA A 382 -46.88 8.00 1.45
CA ALA A 382 -46.54 8.88 0.32
C ALA A 382 -45.06 9.29 0.27
N ALA A 383 -44.24 8.86 1.24
CA ALA A 383 -42.82 9.18 1.26
C ALA A 383 -42.09 8.54 0.08
N VAL A 384 -41.46 9.39 -0.75
CA VAL A 384 -40.66 8.94 -1.88
C VAL A 384 -39.26 8.64 -1.39
N TRP A 385 -38.82 7.39 -1.57
CA TRP A 385 -37.47 6.95 -1.27
C TRP A 385 -36.65 6.94 -2.56
N GLU A 386 -35.58 7.71 -2.57
CA GLU A 386 -34.65 7.82 -3.69
C GLU A 386 -33.35 7.07 -3.35
N GLU A 387 -32.84 6.32 -4.32
CA GLU A 387 -31.57 5.61 -4.21
C GLU A 387 -30.40 6.59 -4.36
N TYR A 388 -29.44 6.51 -3.44
CA TYR A 388 -28.19 7.23 -3.54
C TYR A 388 -27.17 6.41 -4.32
N ASP A 389 -26.89 6.85 -5.54
CA ASP A 389 -25.86 6.26 -6.37
C ASP A 389 -24.45 6.59 -5.86
N PHE A 390 -23.61 5.55 -5.78
CA PHE A 390 -22.20 5.67 -5.50
C PHE A 390 -21.40 6.09 -6.74
N LYS A 391 -20.16 6.55 -6.56
CA LYS A 391 -19.41 7.17 -7.66
C LYS A 391 -18.82 6.18 -8.65
N CYS A 392 -18.46 4.97 -8.23
CA CYS A 392 -17.85 3.95 -9.07
C CYS A 392 -18.23 2.52 -8.71
N LYS A 393 -18.77 2.29 -7.50
CA LYS A 393 -19.43 1.04 -7.15
C LYS A 393 -20.55 0.73 -8.16
N PRO A 394 -20.69 -0.52 -8.62
CA PRO A 394 -21.83 -0.96 -9.42
C PRO A 394 -23.17 -0.75 -8.70
N GLY A 395 -24.15 -0.29 -9.46
CA GLY A 395 -25.53 -0.01 -9.02
C GLY A 395 -26.44 -0.10 -10.25
N ASP A 396 -26.69 1.04 -10.90
CA ASP A 396 -27.45 1.09 -12.16
C ASP A 396 -26.87 0.16 -13.25
N LEU A 397 -27.69 -0.76 -13.74
CA LEU A 397 -27.38 -1.72 -14.79
C LEU A 397 -27.06 -1.06 -16.15
N LYS A 398 -27.52 0.17 -16.38
CA LYS A 398 -27.25 0.92 -17.61
C LYS A 398 -25.94 1.70 -17.55
N ARG A 399 -25.37 1.86 -16.36
CA ARG A 399 -24.18 2.66 -16.12
C ARG A 399 -22.92 1.87 -16.45
N ARG A 400 -22.02 2.49 -17.23
CA ARG A 400 -20.71 1.90 -17.52
C ARG A 400 -19.81 1.97 -16.27
N PRO A 401 -19.05 0.91 -15.95
CA PRO A 401 -18.08 0.94 -14.85
C PRO A 401 -16.99 2.01 -15.03
N CYS A 402 -16.41 2.47 -13.92
CA CYS A 402 -15.36 3.48 -13.93
C CYS A 402 -13.99 2.94 -14.33
N PHE A 403 -13.13 3.81 -14.87
CA PHE A 403 -11.68 3.65 -14.79
C PHE A 403 -11.11 4.73 -13.87
N ILE A 404 -10.64 4.36 -12.68
CA ILE A 404 -10.28 5.33 -11.63
C ILE A 404 -8.86 5.16 -11.07
N THR A 405 -8.20 4.04 -11.34
CA THR A 405 -6.82 3.79 -10.90
C THR A 405 -5.85 4.88 -11.40
N PRO A 406 -4.91 5.37 -10.56
CA PRO A 406 -4.55 4.92 -9.20
C PRO A 406 -5.40 5.51 -8.06
N TYR A 407 -6.39 6.36 -8.37
CA TYR A 407 -7.32 6.90 -7.36
C TYR A 407 -8.36 5.83 -6.98
N HIS A 408 -9.00 5.99 -5.81
CA HIS A 408 -10.12 5.14 -5.41
C HIS A 408 -11.07 5.88 -4.46
N TYR A 409 -12.33 5.46 -4.43
CA TYR A 409 -13.30 5.88 -3.42
C TYR A 409 -13.35 4.84 -2.31
N ARG A 410 -13.06 5.25 -1.07
CA ARG A 410 -13.00 4.36 0.09
C ARG A 410 -14.38 3.77 0.39
N LEU A 411 -15.41 4.60 0.36
CA LEU A 411 -16.77 4.17 0.67
C LEU A 411 -17.28 3.12 -0.33
N ASP A 412 -17.08 3.35 -1.64
CA ASP A 412 -17.42 2.41 -2.71
C ASP A 412 -16.78 1.04 -2.50
N TRP A 413 -15.50 1.01 -2.10
CA TRP A 413 -14.80 -0.22 -1.77
C TRP A 413 -15.34 -0.90 -0.51
N LEU A 414 -15.67 -0.13 0.53
CA LEU A 414 -16.23 -0.66 1.78
C LEU A 414 -17.61 -1.27 1.59
N MET A 415 -18.44 -0.71 0.70
CA MET A 415 -19.77 -1.25 0.43
C MET A 415 -19.73 -2.64 -0.20
N TRP A 416 -18.70 -2.93 -1.01
CA TRP A 416 -18.50 -4.29 -1.52
C TRP A 416 -18.29 -5.29 -0.38
N PHE A 417 -17.52 -4.92 0.66
CA PHE A 417 -17.34 -5.77 1.82
C PHE A 417 -18.58 -5.86 2.70
N ALA A 418 -19.33 -4.76 2.83
CA ALA A 418 -20.55 -4.71 3.62
C ALA A 418 -21.64 -5.68 3.12
N ALA A 419 -21.57 -6.08 1.85
CA ALA A 419 -22.52 -7.01 1.25
C ALA A 419 -22.24 -8.50 1.56
N PHE A 420 -21.09 -8.86 2.15
CA PHE A 420 -20.75 -10.26 2.49
C PHE A 420 -21.32 -10.75 3.83
N GLN A 421 -22.52 -10.29 4.23
CA GLN A 421 -23.15 -10.68 5.50
C GLN A 421 -23.67 -12.11 5.53
#